data_AF-A0A386RG44-F1
#
_entry.id   AF-A0A386RG44-F1
#
_cell.length_a   1.000
_cell.length_b   1.000
_cell.length_c   1.000
_cell.angle_alpha   90.00
_cell.angle_beta   90.00
_cell.angle_gamma   90.00
#
_symmetry.space_group_name_H-M   'P 1'
#
loop_
_entity.id
_entity.type
_entity.pdbx_description
1 polymer ?
#
loop_
_entity_poly.entity_id
_entity_poly.type
_entity_poly.pdbx_seq_one_letter_code
_entity_poly.pdbx_strand_id
1 'polypeptide(L)' 'MGITDSFKVPGKKQQIKLLDFQVIKATKEIAEDLFLNENAFVYEFKRLRLLDEQPFLIETGYLPIKIMPELKHYAGIKT' A
#
# COMPACT_ATOMS: atom_id res chain seq x y z
N MET A 1 -2.69 -8.43 11.11
CA MET A 1 -3.98 -8.77 10.46
C MET A 1 -4.09 -7.90 9.22
N GLY A 2 -4.17 -8.51 8.04
CA GLY A 2 -4.24 -7.75 6.78
C GLY A 2 -5.66 -7.26 6.52
N ILE A 3 -5.78 -5.96 6.28
CA ILE A 3 -6.97 -5.26 5.75
C ILE A 3 -7.63 -5.91 4.51
N THR A 4 -6.98 -6.88 3.85
CA THR A 4 -7.58 -7.63 2.73
C THR A 4 -8.73 -8.53 3.19
N ASP A 5 -8.70 -9.06 4.43
CA ASP A 5 -9.74 -9.97 4.92
C ASP A 5 -10.87 -9.26 5.67
N SER A 6 -10.66 -8.03 6.13
CA SER A 6 -11.64 -7.30 6.95
C SER A 6 -12.87 -6.77 6.18
N PHE A 7 -12.82 -6.72 4.84
CA PHE A 7 -13.89 -6.13 4.01
C PHE A 7 -14.48 -7.11 2.98
N LYS A 8 -14.35 -8.42 3.19
CA LYS A 8 -15.03 -9.42 2.37
C LYS A 8 -16.54 -9.37 2.60
N VAL A 9 -17.26 -8.75 1.67
CA VAL A 9 -18.73 -8.78 1.64
C VAL A 9 -19.18 -9.97 0.78
N PRO A 10 -19.92 -10.94 1.34
CA PRO A 10 -20.41 -12.09 0.59
C PRO A 10 -21.23 -11.67 -0.64
N GLY A 11 -20.99 -12.33 -1.78
CA GLY A 11 -21.71 -12.07 -3.02
C GLY A 11 -21.28 -10.81 -3.77
N LYS A 12 -20.27 -10.07 -3.28
CA LYS A 12 -19.76 -8.85 -3.92
C LYS A 12 -18.34 -9.05 -4.46
N LYS A 13 -18.06 -8.54 -5.68
CA LYS A 13 -16.74 -8.61 -6.31
C LYS A 13 -15.87 -7.46 -5.84
N GLN A 14 -14.80 -7.78 -5.12
CA GLN A 14 -13.78 -6.80 -4.74
C GLN A 14 -12.76 -6.61 -5.85
N GLN A 15 -12.39 -5.35 -6.09
CA GLN A 15 -11.30 -4.98 -6.99
C GLN A 15 -10.43 -3.92 -6.33
N ILE A 16 -9.15 -3.89 -6.67
CA ILE A 16 -8.19 -2.91 -6.17
C ILE A 16 -7.52 -2.25 -7.37
N LYS A 17 -7.49 -0.92 -7.38
CA LYS A 17 -6.74 -0.12 -8.34
C LYS A 17 -5.62 0.61 -7.60
N LEU A 18 -4.39 0.46 -8.06
CA LEU A 18 -3.26 1.28 -7.59
C LEU A 18 -3.42 2.68 -8.17
N LEU A 19 -3.57 3.68 -7.29
CA LEU A 19 -3.69 5.09 -7.67
C LEU A 19 -2.32 5.77 -7.73
N ASP A 20 -1.46 5.44 -6.78
CA ASP A 20 -0.15 6.06 -6.63
C ASP A 20 0.84 5.08 -5.98
N PHE A 21 2.11 5.19 -6.36
CA PHE A 21 3.19 4.41 -5.78
C PHE A 21 4.49 5.20 -5.86
N GLN A 22 5.13 5.42 -4.71
CA GLN A 22 6.34 6.20 -4.62
C GLN A 22 7.28 5.67 -3.54
N VAL A 23 8.54 6.09 -3.61
CA VAL A 23 9.49 5.91 -2.52
C VAL A 23 9.64 7.21 -1.77
N ILE A 24 9.37 7.14 -0.48
CA ILE A 24 9.52 8.28 0.42
C ILE A 24 10.47 7.93 1.55
N LYS A 25 11.07 8.96 2.16
CA LYS A 25 11.71 8.82 3.45
C LYS A 25 10.62 8.66 4.50
N ALA A 26 10.76 7.67 5.39
CA ALA A 26 9.81 7.48 6.47
C ALA A 26 9.75 8.73 7.36
N THR A 27 8.54 9.20 7.63
CA THR A 27 8.32 10.19 8.70
C THR A 27 8.63 9.54 10.05
N LYS A 28 8.73 10.35 11.11
CA LYS A 28 8.96 9.83 12.46
C LYS A 28 7.87 8.82 12.86
N GLU A 29 6.61 9.17 12.64
CA GLU A 29 5.45 8.31 12.93
C GLU A 29 5.53 6.97 12.16
N ILE A 30 5.76 7.02 10.84
CA ILE A 30 5.87 5.81 10.01
C ILE A 30 7.06 4.95 10.46
N ALA A 31 8.18 5.58 10.83
CA ALA A 31 9.35 4.86 11.30
C ALA A 31 9.08 4.18 12.64
N GLU A 32 8.38 4.83 13.57
CA GLU A 32 7.98 4.25 14.85
C GLU A 32 7.00 3.07 14.65
N ASP A 33 5.95 3.25 13.85
CA ASP A 33 4.93 2.23 13.58
C ASP A 33 5.51 0.98 12.89
N LEU A 34 6.52 1.17 12.03
CA LEU A 34 7.17 0.11 11.28
C LEU A 34 8.49 -0.37 11.91
N PHE A 35 8.85 0.13 13.10
CA PHE A 35 10.09 -0.20 13.82
C PHE A 35 11.36 0.00 12.96
N LEU A 36 11.43 1.14 12.27
CA LEU A 36 12.52 1.51 11.37
C LEU A 36 13.49 2.49 12.02
N ASN A 37 14.74 2.42 11.57
CA ASN A 37 15.75 3.42 11.93
C ASN A 37 15.43 4.78 11.30
N GLU A 38 15.93 5.84 11.93
CA GLU A 38 15.91 7.19 11.37
C GLU A 38 16.53 7.19 9.97
N ASN A 39 15.86 7.87 9.03
CA ASN A 39 16.22 7.94 7.61
C ASN A 39 15.96 6.68 6.75
N ALA A 40 15.21 5.71 7.25
CA ALA A 40 14.75 4.60 6.41
C ALA A 40 13.84 5.08 5.27
N PHE A 41 13.89 4.38 4.14
CA PHE A 41 12.98 4.57 3.01
C PHE A 41 11.91 3.48 3.01
N VAL A 42 10.70 3.90 2.63
CA VAL A 42 9.54 3.03 2.48
C VAL A 42 8.93 3.22 1.09
N TYR A 43 8.28 2.19 0.60
CA TYR A 43 7.27 2.34 -0.44
C TYR A 43 6.00 2.89 0.19
N GLU A 44 5.50 4.00 -0.33
CA GLU A 44 4.13 4.44 -0.11
C GLU A 44 3.30 4.03 -1.33
N PHE A 45 2.12 3.45 -1.08
CA PHE A 45 1.16 3.18 -2.14
C PHE A 45 -0.24 3.63 -1.73
N LYS A 46 -0.97 4.21 -2.69
CA LYS A 46 -2.39 4.55 -2.54
C LYS A 46 -3.22 3.63 -3.40
N ARG A 47 -4.25 3.02 -2.83
CA ARG A 47 -5.10 2.06 -3.51
C ARG A 47 -6.56 2.44 -3.35
N LEU A 48 -7.29 2.41 -4.46
CA LEU A 48 -8.74 2.50 -4.47
C LEU A 48 -9.32 1.10 -4.42
N ARG A 49 -10.15 0.83 -3.41
CA ARG A 49 -10.96 -0.39 -3.35
C ARG A 49 -12.33 -0.15 -3.94
N LEU A 50 -12.78 -1.12 -4.71
CA LEU A 50 -14.08 -1.15 -5.34
C LEU A 50 -14.85 -2.39 -4.91
N LEU A 51 -16.16 -2.24 -4.77
CA LEU A 51 -17.11 -3.31 -4.51
C LEU A 51 -18.16 -3.27 -5.62
N ASP A 52 -18.25 -4.33 -6.43
CA ASP A 52 -19.06 -4.33 -7.67
C ASP A 52 -18.84 -3.06 -8.50
N GLU A 53 -17.57 -2.74 -8.73
CA GLU A 53 -17.13 -1.56 -9.52
C GLU A 53 -17.44 -0.20 -8.88
N GLN A 54 -18.11 -0.15 -7.73
CA GLN A 54 -18.31 1.09 -6.99
C GLN A 54 -17.13 1.37 -6.05
N PRO A 55 -16.42 2.51 -6.19
CA PRO A 55 -15.34 2.89 -5.28
C PRO A 55 -15.88 3.18 -3.88
N PHE A 56 -15.21 2.67 -2.85
CA PHE A 56 -15.68 2.86 -1.46
C PHE A 56 -14.57 3.18 -0.45
N LEU A 57 -13.30 2.93 -0.76
CA LEU A 57 -12.19 3.18 0.17
C LEU A 57 -10.91 3.55 -0.58
N ILE A 58 -10.23 4.58 -0.09
CA ILE A 58 -8.83 4.85 -0.45
C ILE A 58 -7.96 4.43 0.75
N GLU A 59 -7.00 3.55 0.50
CA GLU A 59 -6.01 3.16 1.48
C GLU A 59 -4.63 3.70 1.09
N THR A 60 -3.94 4.29 2.07
CA THR A 60 -2.49 4.52 2.00
C THR A 60 -1.81 3.43 2.81
N GLY A 61 -0.83 2.74 2.21
CA GLY A 61 -0.03 1.74 2.89
C GLY A 61 1.46 2.03 2.73
N TYR A 62 2.23 1.56 3.72
CA TYR A 62 3.67 1.73 3.77
C TYR A 62 4.36 0.37 3.89
N LEU A 63 5.42 0.16 3.11
CA LEU A 63 6.24 -1.05 3.19
C LEU A 63 7.73 -0.67 3.24
N PRO A 64 8.49 -1.13 4.24
CA PRO A 64 9.94 -0.93 4.27
C PRO A 64 10.63 -1.54 3.04
N ILE A 65 11.46 -0.75 2.35
CA ILE A 65 12.12 -1.20 1.10
C ILE A 65 12.96 -2.46 1.33
N LYS A 66 13.60 -2.57 2.51
CA LYS A 66 14.44 -3.70 2.88
C LYS A 66 13.71 -5.05 2.83
N ILE A 67 12.39 -5.07 3.00
CA ILE A 67 11.59 -6.30 2.97
C ILE A 67 11.39 -6.80 1.54
N MET A 68 11.28 -5.88 0.56
CA MET A 68 11.05 -6.24 -0.83
C MET A 68 11.72 -5.23 -1.78
N PRO A 69 13.05 -5.29 -1.93
CA PRO A 69 13.80 -4.29 -2.69
C PRO A 69 13.36 -4.19 -4.17
N GLU A 70 12.80 -5.27 -4.73
CA GLU A 70 12.37 -5.34 -6.14
C GLU A 70 10.93 -4.85 -6.41
N LEU A 71 10.20 -4.38 -5.40
CA LEU A 71 8.76 -4.11 -5.53
C LEU A 71 8.41 -3.05 -6.60
N LYS A 72 9.33 -2.10 -6.88
CA LYS A 72 9.14 -1.11 -7.95
C LYS A 72 8.89 -1.74 -9.31
N HIS A 73 9.53 -2.87 -9.60
CA HIS A 73 9.42 -3.54 -10.89
C HIS A 73 8.04 -4.16 -11.11
N TYR A 74 7.39 -4.60 -10.02
CA TYR A 74 6.07 -5.23 -10.06
C TYR A 74 4.92 -4.23 -10.09
N ALA A 75 5.14 -2.98 -9.64
CA ALA A 75 4.13 -1.93 -9.65
C ALA A 75 3.84 -1.36 -11.05
N GLY A 76 4.48 -1.87 -12.11
CA GLY A 76 4.25 -1.42 -13.49
C GLY A 76 4.75 0.00 -13.79
N ILE A 77 5.64 0.53 -12.95
CA ILE A 77 6.22 1.85 -13.11
C ILE A 77 7.30 1.75 -14.19
N LYS A 78 6.98 2.18 -15.41
CA LYS A 78 7.98 2.46 -16.44
C LYS A 78 8.96 3.49 -15.86
N THR A 79 10.22 3.12 -15.82
CA THR A 79 11.33 4.01 -15.48
C THR A 79 11.49 5.09 -16.54
#